data_AF-A0A6P0XGI5-F1
#
_entry.id   AF-A0A6P0XGI5-F1
#
_cell.length_a   1.000
_cell.length_b   1.000
_cell.length_c   1.000
_cell.angle_alpha   90.00
_cell.angle_beta   90.00
_cell.angle_gamma   90.00
#
_symmetry.space_group_name_H-M   'P 1'
#
loop_
_entity.id
_entity.type
_entity.pdbx_description
1 polymer ?
#
loop_
_entity_poly.entity_id
_entity_poly.type
_entity_poly.pdbx_seq_one_letter_code
_entity_poly.pdbx_strand_id
1 'polypeptide(L)'
;MPVEEISEVSDLLKPEIIQKMKSTIQGINPGAGISRFSIKMMDEYGLNEAGYIFLTGTEEDCFGTFEQAVENKNWIVVPLWKPQFLHYRYNIRELKDPKGLLGTVDRAVLLLRQDRASLFTKEEQHTLDKLRFSNDIIAELDYQVCRCNESLDEVTQKWLISSPIP
;
A
#
# COMPACT_ATOMS: atom_id res chain seq x y z
N MET A 1 16.87 -7.82 0.09
CA MET A 1 17.37 -7.82 1.49
C MET A 1 17.14 -9.20 2.10
N PRO A 2 18.15 -9.84 2.69
CA PRO A 2 18.02 -11.17 3.29
C PRO A 2 16.97 -11.20 4.40
N VAL A 3 16.18 -12.27 4.47
CA VAL A 3 15.12 -12.41 5.48
C VAL A 3 15.72 -12.62 6.86
N GLU A 4 16.88 -13.26 6.92
CA GLU A 4 17.64 -13.59 8.12
C GLU A 4 18.24 -12.33 8.77
N GLU A 5 18.54 -11.30 7.98
CA GLU A 5 19.07 -10.02 8.48
C GLU A 5 17.95 -9.09 8.97
N ILE A 6 16.83 -9.02 8.23
CA ILE A 6 15.71 -8.10 8.47
C ILE A 6 14.38 -8.77 8.16
N SER A 7 13.58 -9.04 9.20
CA SER A 7 12.28 -9.73 9.12
C SER A 7 11.14 -8.94 9.76
N GLU A 8 11.46 -8.05 10.69
CA GLU A 8 10.52 -7.23 11.46
C GLU A 8 11.00 -5.79 11.61
N VAL A 9 10.11 -4.89 12.03
CA VAL A 9 10.41 -3.46 12.14
C VAL A 9 11.55 -3.19 13.12
N SER A 10 11.63 -3.93 14.23
CA SER A 10 12.72 -3.83 15.23
C SER A 10 14.11 -4.12 14.65
N ASP A 11 14.20 -4.92 13.57
CA ASP A 11 15.48 -5.21 12.92
C ASP A 11 16.07 -3.96 12.23
N LEU A 12 15.28 -2.93 11.96
CA LEU A 12 15.76 -1.64 11.44
C LEU A 12 16.71 -0.93 12.41
N LEU A 13 16.67 -1.27 13.71
CA LEU A 13 17.54 -0.68 14.73
C LEU A 13 18.95 -1.30 14.77
N LYS A 14 19.17 -2.42 14.07
CA LYS A 14 20.47 -3.09 14.07
C LYS A 14 21.53 -2.20 13.41
N PRO A 15 22.70 -1.99 14.02
CA PRO A 15 23.73 -1.09 13.49
C PRO A 15 24.14 -1.40 12.04
N GLU A 16 24.25 -2.68 11.68
CA GLU A 16 24.57 -3.15 10.34
C GLU A 16 23.44 -2.90 9.32
N ILE A 17 22.20 -2.79 9.78
CA ILE A 17 21.04 -2.44 8.95
C ILE A 17 20.98 -0.93 8.75
N ILE A 18 21.16 -0.14 9.81
CA ILE A 18 21.18 1.33 9.75
C ILE A 18 22.22 1.82 8.74
N GLN A 19 23.41 1.21 8.69
CA GLN A 19 24.47 1.58 7.75
C GLN A 19 24.14 1.31 6.27
N LYS A 20 23.25 0.34 6.00
CA LYS A 20 22.87 -0.06 4.65
C LYS A 20 21.56 0.59 4.19
N MET A 21 20.65 0.83 5.13
CA MET A 21 19.28 1.29 4.88
C MET A 21 19.25 2.78 4.57
N LYS A 22 18.43 3.18 3.61
CA LYS A 22 18.11 4.61 3.41
C LYS A 22 17.48 5.17 4.70
N SER A 23 18.07 6.23 5.25
CA SER A 23 17.61 6.84 6.51
C SER A 23 16.25 7.51 6.39
N THR A 24 15.85 7.92 5.18
CA THR A 24 14.55 8.53 4.94
C THR A 24 13.51 7.48 4.61
N ILE A 25 12.38 7.50 5.31
CA ILE A 25 11.19 6.71 5.02
C ILE A 25 10.17 7.65 4.37
N GLN A 26 10.04 7.58 3.05
CA GLN A 26 9.14 8.43 2.28
C GLN A 26 7.72 7.86 2.34
N GLY A 27 6.80 8.61 2.94
CA GLY A 27 5.37 8.33 2.93
C GLY A 27 4.59 9.21 1.97
N ILE A 28 3.27 9.14 2.11
CA ILE A 28 2.32 9.90 1.30
C ILE A 28 1.75 11.09 2.10
N ASN A 29 0.56 11.57 1.73
CA ASN A 29 -0.04 12.73 2.36
C ASN A 29 -0.26 12.50 3.88
N PRO A 30 -0.12 13.54 4.72
CA PRO A 30 -0.20 13.41 6.18
C PRO A 30 -1.57 12.98 6.69
N GLY A 31 -2.63 13.18 5.89
CA GLY A 31 -3.99 12.76 6.23
C GLY A 31 -4.25 11.26 6.03
N ALA A 32 -3.39 10.56 5.29
CA ALA A 32 -3.57 9.13 5.05
C ALA A 32 -3.37 8.33 6.34
N GLY A 33 -4.19 7.29 6.52
CA GLY A 33 -4.07 6.38 7.65
C GLY A 33 -2.67 5.78 7.74
N ILE A 34 -2.13 5.30 6.61
CA ILE A 34 -0.79 4.71 6.55
C ILE A 34 0.30 5.68 7.03
N SER A 35 0.30 6.93 6.57
CA SER A 35 1.28 7.95 7.02
C SER A 35 1.16 8.21 8.52
N ARG A 36 -0.06 8.33 9.05
CA ARG A 36 -0.29 8.56 10.49
C ARG A 36 0.22 7.40 11.34
N PHE A 37 -0.06 6.15 10.93
CA PHE A 37 0.42 4.98 11.65
C PHE A 37 1.94 4.84 11.55
N SER A 38 2.53 5.09 10.38
CA SER A 38 3.98 5.04 10.21
C SER A 38 4.70 6.08 11.05
N ILE A 39 4.20 7.32 11.14
CA ILE A 39 4.77 8.33 12.06
C ILE A 39 4.74 7.82 13.50
N LYS A 40 3.62 7.23 13.95
CA LYS A 40 3.55 6.62 15.28
C LYS A 40 4.55 5.47 15.45
N MET A 41 4.74 4.64 14.42
CA MET A 41 5.74 3.57 14.45
C MET A 41 7.16 4.10 14.59
N MET A 42 7.48 5.25 13.99
CA MET A 42 8.79 5.88 14.14
C MET A 42 9.13 6.13 15.61
N ASP A 43 8.18 6.67 16.36
CA ASP A 43 8.34 6.93 17.79
C ASP A 43 8.33 5.63 18.60
N GLU A 44 7.33 4.78 18.39
CA GLU A 44 7.15 3.57 19.21
C GLU A 44 8.29 2.58 19.03
N TYR A 45 8.84 2.42 17.83
CA TYR A 45 9.98 1.54 17.60
C TYR A 45 11.33 2.22 17.86
N GLY A 46 11.37 3.51 18.19
CA GLY A 46 12.63 4.23 18.40
C GLY A 46 13.43 4.49 17.11
N LEU A 47 12.76 4.54 15.96
CA LEU A 47 13.41 4.73 14.66
C LEU A 47 13.94 6.16 14.52
N ASN A 48 13.25 7.14 15.12
CA ASN A 48 13.70 8.53 15.14
C ASN A 48 15.06 8.67 15.85
N GLU A 49 15.20 8.02 17.01
CA GLU A 49 16.43 7.98 17.80
C GLU A 49 17.55 7.20 17.09
N ALA A 50 17.19 6.19 16.29
CA ALA A 50 18.12 5.45 15.44
C ALA A 50 18.57 6.22 14.19
N GLY A 51 18.06 7.44 13.96
CA GLY A 51 18.46 8.31 12.85
C GLY A 51 17.63 8.17 11.58
N TYR A 52 16.48 7.47 11.64
CA TYR A 52 15.52 7.49 10.55
C TYR A 52 14.69 8.77 10.57
N ILE A 53 14.26 9.21 9.39
CA ILE A 53 13.44 10.41 9.20
C ILE A 53 12.23 10.04 8.35
N PHE A 54 11.03 10.27 8.87
CA PHE A 54 9.81 10.11 8.08
C PHE A 54 9.50 11.38 7.30
N LEU A 55 9.26 11.23 6.00
CA LEU A 55 8.89 12.33 5.12
C LEU A 55 7.44 12.14 4.65
N THR A 56 6.62 13.17 4.79
CA THR A 56 5.30 13.21 4.14
C THR A 56 5.44 13.75 2.72
N GLY A 57 4.57 13.33 1.81
CA GLY A 57 4.62 13.77 0.41
C GLY A 57 3.36 13.38 -0.35
N THR A 58 3.53 13.08 -1.63
CA THR A 58 2.51 12.52 -2.51
C THR A 58 2.68 11.00 -2.66
N GLU A 59 1.70 10.36 -3.29
CA GLU A 59 1.80 8.97 -3.72
C GLU A 59 3.00 8.75 -4.65
N GLU A 60 3.18 9.63 -5.65
CA GLU A 60 4.31 9.52 -6.58
C GLU A 60 5.67 9.74 -5.90
N ASP A 61 5.76 10.59 -4.88
CA ASP A 61 7.01 10.73 -4.09
C ASP A 61 7.38 9.41 -3.42
N CYS A 62 6.41 8.71 -2.81
CA CYS A 62 6.61 7.41 -2.19
C CYS A 62 6.99 6.34 -3.22
N PHE A 63 6.21 6.23 -4.29
CA PHE A 63 6.38 5.18 -5.28
C PHE A 63 7.65 5.37 -6.11
N GLY A 64 7.92 6.58 -6.59
CA GLY A 64 9.14 6.90 -7.30
C GLY A 64 10.38 6.69 -6.43
N THR A 65 10.31 7.01 -5.14
CA THR A 65 11.41 6.72 -4.19
C THR A 65 11.67 5.22 -4.06
N PHE A 66 10.61 4.40 -4.00
CA PHE A 66 10.73 2.94 -3.97
C PHE A 66 11.33 2.39 -5.28
N GLU A 67 10.80 2.80 -6.43
CA GLU A 67 11.26 2.32 -7.74
C GLU A 67 12.71 2.68 -7.99
N GLN A 68 13.12 3.92 -7.68
CA GLN A 68 14.51 4.36 -7.76
C GLN A 68 15.43 3.55 -6.84
N ALA A 69 14.97 3.20 -5.62
CA ALA A 69 15.77 2.37 -4.72
C ALA A 69 15.93 0.95 -5.26
N VAL A 70 14.89 0.36 -5.85
CA VAL A 70 14.96 -0.95 -6.50
C VAL A 70 15.92 -0.94 -7.68
N GLU A 71 15.84 0.06 -8.57
CA GLU A 71 16.72 0.21 -9.73
C GLU A 71 18.20 0.31 -9.30
N ASN A 72 18.47 1.10 -8.25
CA ASN A 72 19.81 1.28 -7.71
C ASN A 72 20.27 0.18 -6.74
N LYS A 73 19.43 -0.83 -6.50
CA LYS A 73 19.67 -1.92 -5.52
C LYS A 73 19.97 -1.42 -4.10
N ASN A 74 19.38 -0.28 -3.75
CA ASN A 74 19.49 0.31 -2.42
C ASN A 74 18.49 -0.33 -1.46
N TRP A 75 18.87 -0.42 -0.19
CA TRP A 75 17.97 -0.90 0.84
C TRP A 75 17.00 0.22 1.21
N ILE A 76 15.72 -0.10 1.17
CA ILE A 76 14.65 0.84 1.51
C ILE A 76 13.53 0.13 2.26
N VAL A 77 12.88 0.87 3.14
CA VAL A 77 11.56 0.56 3.68
C VAL A 77 10.62 1.71 3.33
N VAL A 78 9.42 1.38 2.87
CA VAL A 78 8.37 2.36 2.56
C VAL A 78 7.07 1.93 3.24
N PRO A 79 6.24 2.89 3.67
CA PRO A 79 4.89 2.61 4.12
C PRO A 79 4.02 2.24 2.91
N LEU A 80 3.57 0.98 2.85
CA LEU A 80 2.80 0.44 1.73
C LEU A 80 1.61 -0.40 2.23
N TRP A 81 0.62 -0.60 1.36
CA TRP A 81 -0.61 -1.36 1.64
C TRP A 81 -0.95 -2.28 0.47
N LYS A 82 -1.86 -3.22 0.73
CA LYS A 82 -2.46 -4.07 -0.31
C LYS A 82 -3.96 -3.83 -0.39
N PRO A 83 -4.54 -3.74 -1.61
CA PRO A 83 -3.87 -3.79 -2.92
C PRO A 83 -3.22 -2.45 -3.32
N GLN A 84 -2.10 -2.51 -4.07
CA GLN A 84 -1.39 -1.35 -4.65
C GLN A 84 -0.47 -1.83 -5.80
N PHE A 85 -0.30 -1.03 -6.87
CA PHE A 85 0.38 -1.45 -8.12
C PHE A 85 1.83 -1.94 -8.00
N LEU A 86 2.61 -1.44 -7.03
CA LEU A 86 4.00 -1.85 -6.84
C LEU A 86 4.09 -3.35 -6.51
N HIS A 87 3.06 -3.90 -5.85
CA HIS A 87 2.98 -5.35 -5.59
C HIS A 87 2.75 -6.18 -6.85
N TYR A 88 2.21 -5.60 -7.94
CA TYR A 88 2.06 -6.29 -9.22
C TYR A 88 3.41 -6.45 -9.92
N ARG A 89 4.24 -5.41 -9.89
CA ARG A 89 5.51 -5.35 -10.65
C ARG A 89 6.71 -5.87 -9.87
N TYR A 90 6.71 -5.72 -8.55
CA TYR A 90 7.88 -5.93 -7.70
C TYR A 90 7.63 -6.98 -6.62
N ASN A 91 8.68 -7.74 -6.29
CA ASN A 91 8.65 -8.65 -5.14
C ASN A 91 8.90 -7.87 -3.84
N ILE A 92 7.83 -7.37 -3.25
CA ILE A 92 7.86 -6.59 -2.01
C ILE A 92 7.54 -7.50 -0.84
N ARG A 93 8.45 -7.50 0.14
CA ARG A 93 8.27 -8.24 1.38
C ARG A 93 7.84 -7.31 2.50
N GLU A 94 6.78 -7.70 3.19
CA GLU A 94 6.32 -7.03 4.40
C GLU A 94 7.27 -7.34 5.57
N LEU A 95 7.54 -6.31 6.39
CA LEU A 95 8.17 -6.49 7.70
C LEU A 95 7.10 -6.78 8.72
N LYS A 96 7.34 -7.75 9.61
CA LYS A 96 6.43 -7.98 10.73
C LYS A 96 6.40 -6.75 11.63
N ASP A 97 5.22 -6.43 12.15
CA ASP A 97 4.98 -5.40 13.16
C ASP A 97 4.59 -6.07 14.49
N PRO A 98 5.56 -6.47 15.34
CA PRO A 98 5.28 -7.10 16.64
C PRO A 98 4.36 -6.30 17.57
N LYS A 99 4.36 -4.97 17.44
CA LYS A 99 3.51 -4.06 18.23
C LYS A 99 2.10 -3.89 17.65
N GLY A 100 1.85 -4.36 16.42
CA GLY A 100 0.54 -4.29 15.76
C GLY A 100 0.02 -2.87 15.56
N LEU A 101 0.91 -1.91 15.33
CA LEU A 101 0.58 -0.49 15.15
C LEU A 101 -0.11 -0.19 13.82
N LEU A 102 0.15 -0.99 12.78
CA LEU A 102 -0.56 -0.93 11.50
C LEU A 102 -1.94 -1.60 11.53
N GLY A 103 -2.28 -2.26 12.64
CA GLY A 103 -3.52 -3.03 12.76
C GLY A 103 -3.40 -4.43 12.19
N THR A 104 -4.53 -4.96 11.71
CA THR A 104 -4.64 -6.33 11.22
C THR A 104 -5.06 -6.34 9.75
N VAL A 105 -6.00 -7.22 9.37
CA VAL A 105 -6.53 -7.26 8.01
C VAL A 105 -7.57 -6.16 7.83
N ASP A 106 -7.31 -5.27 6.87
CA ASP A 106 -8.29 -4.30 6.41
C ASP A 106 -9.31 -4.92 5.45
N ARG A 107 -10.51 -4.34 5.43
CA ARG A 107 -11.56 -4.69 4.47
C ARG A 107 -12.10 -3.44 3.81
N ALA A 108 -12.00 -3.38 2.49
CA ALA A 108 -12.72 -2.40 1.69
C ALA A 108 -14.19 -2.84 1.56
N VAL A 109 -15.11 -1.94 1.89
CA VAL A 109 -16.56 -2.19 1.81
C VAL A 109 -17.23 -1.03 1.07
N LEU A 110 -18.21 -1.35 0.24
CA LEU A 110 -19.07 -0.34 -0.37
C LEU A 110 -20.03 0.19 0.69
N LEU A 111 -20.18 1.51 0.75
CA LEU A 111 -21.09 2.19 1.65
C LEU A 111 -22.15 2.93 0.83
N LEU A 112 -23.42 2.60 1.06
CA LEU A 112 -24.56 3.30 0.46
C LEU A 112 -25.16 4.26 1.49
N ARG A 113 -25.27 5.53 1.13
CA ARG A 113 -25.92 6.52 1.98
C ARG A 113 -27.42 6.21 2.07
N GLN A 114 -27.95 6.08 3.28
CA GLN A 114 -29.31 5.58 3.52
C GLN A 114 -30.41 6.40 2.82
N ASP A 115 -30.26 7.74 2.79
CA ASP A 115 -31.20 8.66 2.13
C ASP A 115 -31.14 8.60 0.59
N ARG A 116 -30.14 7.91 0.02
CA ARG A 116 -30.00 7.65 -1.41
C ARG A 116 -30.33 6.21 -1.79
N ALA A 117 -30.65 5.35 -0.83
CA ALA A 117 -30.92 3.94 -1.09
C ALA A 117 -32.06 3.71 -2.08
N SER A 118 -33.06 4.61 -2.10
CA SER A 118 -34.17 4.54 -3.05
C SER A 118 -33.80 4.81 -4.52
N LEU A 119 -32.57 5.28 -4.79
CA LEU A 119 -32.09 5.46 -6.17
C LEU A 119 -31.68 4.14 -6.83
N PHE A 120 -31.54 3.07 -6.06
CA PHE A 120 -31.13 1.75 -6.54
C PHE A 120 -32.23 0.74 -6.32
N THR A 121 -32.50 -0.07 -7.33
CA THR A 121 -33.35 -1.26 -7.20
C THR A 121 -32.72 -2.28 -6.25
N LYS A 122 -33.52 -3.22 -5.74
CA LYS A 122 -33.00 -4.31 -4.91
C LYS A 122 -31.99 -5.19 -5.66
N GLU A 123 -32.15 -5.34 -6.96
CA GLU A 123 -31.25 -6.13 -7.81
C GLU A 123 -29.90 -5.45 -8.00
N GLU A 124 -29.89 -4.13 -8.23
CA GLU A 124 -28.65 -3.35 -8.31
C GLU A 124 -27.90 -3.35 -6.97
N GLN A 125 -28.63 -3.17 -5.85
CA GLN A 125 -28.03 -3.27 -4.51
C GLN A 125 -27.40 -4.65 -4.27
N HIS A 126 -28.11 -5.72 -4.63
CA HIS A 126 -27.61 -7.09 -4.50
C HIS A 126 -26.39 -7.36 -5.38
N THR A 127 -26.37 -6.82 -6.60
CA THR A 127 -25.21 -6.90 -7.50
C THR A 127 -24.00 -6.18 -6.90
N LEU A 128 -24.18 -4.96 -6.40
CA LEU A 128 -23.12 -4.20 -5.73
C LEU A 128 -22.60 -4.94 -4.48
N ASP A 129 -23.49 -5.52 -3.67
CA ASP A 129 -23.14 -6.28 -2.47
C ASP A 129 -22.34 -7.55 -2.75
N LYS A 130 -22.44 -8.11 -3.96
CA LYS A 130 -21.67 -9.29 -4.40
C LYS A 130 -20.29 -8.96 -4.95
N LEU A 131 -20.00 -7.71 -5.27
CA LEU A 131 -18.70 -7.33 -5.84
C LEU A 131 -17.56 -7.71 -4.90
N ARG A 132 -16.69 -8.60 -5.36
CA ARG A 132 -15.47 -9.00 -4.65
C ARG A 132 -14.31 -8.90 -5.62
N PHE A 133 -13.27 -8.22 -5.17
CA PHE A 133 -12.01 -8.11 -5.90
C PHE A 133 -10.92 -8.71 -5.02
N SER A 134 -10.06 -9.54 -5.61
CA SER A 134 -8.84 -9.98 -4.94
C SER A 134 -7.81 -8.86 -4.98
N ASN A 135 -6.82 -8.94 -4.08
CA ASN A 135 -5.72 -7.97 -4.07
C ASN A 135 -4.95 -7.96 -5.40
N ASP A 136 -4.76 -9.14 -6.01
CA ASP A 136 -4.01 -9.27 -7.27
C ASP A 136 -4.74 -8.60 -8.43
N ILE A 137 -6.07 -8.74 -8.49
CA ILE A 137 -6.89 -8.07 -9.50
C ILE A 137 -6.74 -6.55 -9.39
N ILE A 138 -6.91 -6.00 -8.19
CA ILE A 138 -6.81 -4.55 -8.01
C ILE A 138 -5.39 -4.05 -8.27
N ALA A 139 -4.35 -4.77 -7.82
CA ALA A 139 -2.96 -4.38 -8.05
C ALA A 139 -2.60 -4.36 -9.55
N GLU A 140 -3.12 -5.31 -10.34
CA GLU A 140 -2.93 -5.33 -11.79
C GLU A 140 -3.63 -4.17 -12.50
N LEU A 141 -4.91 -3.92 -12.18
CA LEU A 141 -5.66 -2.82 -12.78
C LEU A 141 -5.05 -1.47 -12.41
N ASP A 142 -4.62 -1.30 -11.16
CA ASP A 142 -3.93 -0.11 -10.66
C ASP A 142 -2.61 0.11 -11.42
N TYR A 143 -1.85 -0.96 -11.71
CA TYR A 143 -0.62 -0.86 -12.52
C TYR A 143 -0.88 -0.35 -13.95
N GLN A 144 -1.93 -0.82 -14.60
CA GLN A 144 -2.29 -0.38 -15.96
C GLN A 144 -2.59 1.13 -15.97
N VAL A 145 -3.28 1.65 -14.96
CA VAL A 145 -3.60 3.08 -14.86
C VAL A 145 -2.34 3.88 -14.48
N CYS A 146 -1.66 3.52 -13.39
CA CYS A 146 -0.58 4.32 -12.81
C CYS A 146 0.75 4.27 -13.59
N ARG A 147 1.01 3.20 -14.35
CA ARG A 147 2.30 3.00 -15.04
C ARG A 147 2.18 2.75 -16.55
N CYS A 148 1.07 2.18 -17.03
CA CYS A 148 0.82 2.08 -18.47
C CYS A 148 0.06 3.30 -19.03
N ASN A 149 -0.41 4.21 -18.16
CA ASN A 149 -1.16 5.41 -18.54
C ASN A 149 -2.42 5.07 -19.37
N GLU A 150 -3.03 3.90 -19.08
CA GLU A 150 -4.30 3.50 -19.66
C GLU A 150 -5.47 4.24 -18.97
N SER A 151 -6.55 4.46 -19.70
CA SER A 151 -7.76 5.08 -19.16
C SER A 151 -8.40 4.17 -18.10
N LEU A 152 -8.73 4.74 -16.94
CA LEU A 152 -9.41 4.02 -15.86
C LEU A 152 -10.69 3.32 -16.34
N ASP A 153 -11.50 4.02 -17.14
CA ASP A 153 -12.77 3.50 -17.67
C ASP A 153 -12.52 2.33 -18.64
N GLU A 154 -11.51 2.45 -19.50
CA GLU A 154 -11.17 1.39 -20.46
C GLU A 154 -10.63 0.14 -19.76
N VAL A 155 -9.72 0.32 -18.79
CA VAL A 155 -9.17 -0.77 -17.97
C VAL A 155 -10.29 -1.50 -17.23
N THR A 156 -11.18 -0.74 -16.58
CA THR A 156 -12.32 -1.28 -15.84
C THR A 156 -13.27 -2.04 -16.77
N GLN A 157 -13.61 -1.46 -17.93
CA GLN A 157 -14.52 -2.09 -18.89
C GLN A 157 -13.93 -3.39 -19.48
N LYS A 158 -12.64 -3.39 -19.87
CA LYS A 158 -11.94 -4.59 -20.35
C LYS A 158 -11.98 -5.70 -19.29
N TRP A 159 -11.76 -5.35 -18.02
CA TRP A 159 -11.83 -6.31 -16.93
C TRP A 159 -13.26 -6.85 -16.74
N LEU A 160 -14.28 -6.00 -16.70
CA LEU A 160 -15.68 -6.43 -16.54
C LEU A 160 -16.16 -7.35 -17.67
N ILE A 161 -15.71 -7.11 -18.91
CA ILE A 161 -16.05 -7.96 -20.06
C ILE A 161 -15.40 -9.34 -19.95
N SER A 162 -14.14 -9.39 -19.48
CA SER A 162 -13.39 -10.64 -19.36
C SER A 162 -13.68 -11.40 -18.05
N SER A 163 -14.19 -10.72 -17.03
CA SER A 163 -14.48 -11.23 -15.69
C SER A 163 -15.92 -10.86 -15.28
N PRO A 164 -16.94 -11.56 -15.82
CA PRO A 164 -18.33 -11.25 -15.50
C PRO A 164 -18.59 -11.43 -14.01
N ILE A 165 -19.19 -10.40 -13.40
CA ILE A 165 -19.61 -10.41 -12.00
C ILE A 165 -20.73 -11.45 -11.82
N PRO A 166 -20.64 -12.35 -10.81
CA PRO A 166 -21.63 -13.40 -10.56
C PRO A 166 -22.95 -12.92 -9.92
#